data_AF-A0A923XFU5-F1
#
_entry.id   AF-A0A923XFU5-F1
#
_cell.length_a   1.000
_cell.length_b   1.000
_cell.length_c   1.000
_cell.angle_alpha   90.00
_cell.angle_beta   90.00
_cell.angle_gamma   90.00
#
_symmetry.space_group_name_H-M   'P 1'
#
loop_
_entity.id
_entity.type
_entity.pdbx_description
1 polymer ?
#
loop_
_entity_poly.entity_id
_entity_poly.type
_entity_poly.pdbx_seq_one_letter_code
_entity_poly.pdbx_strand_id
1 'polypeptide(L)' 'LLVKRSSPENATGRVYGVVYSGLDIGQALSPLVFGALMDRHQYRGVWFGLVIFQAILIVSAFNVTRVRRTVLATA' A
#
# COMPACT_ATOMS: atom_id res chain seq x y z
N LEU A 1 -8.05 -10.23 10.02
CA LEU A 1 -8.77 -9.45 11.07
C LEU A 1 -7.80 -8.64 11.95
N LEU A 2 -6.99 -7.77 11.34
CA LEU A 2 -6.06 -6.87 12.06
C LEU A 2 -6.64 -5.44 12.22
N VAL A 3 -7.49 -5.03 11.27
CA VAL A 3 -8.07 -3.67 11.18
C VAL A 3 -9.21 -3.46 12.19
N LYS A 4 -9.99 -4.50 12.50
CA LYS A 4 -11.10 -4.45 13.46
C LYS A 4 -10.64 -4.26 14.91
N ARG A 5 -9.36 -4.53 15.22
CA ARG A 5 -8.79 -4.34 16.57
C ARG A 5 -8.15 -2.96 16.79
N SER A 6 -8.02 -2.13 15.76
CA SER A 6 -7.29 -0.86 15.85
C SER A 6 -8.09 0.37 15.39
N SER A 7 -9.41 0.25 15.22
CA SER A 7 -10.28 1.37 14.85
C SER A 7 -11.14 1.80 16.04
N PRO A 8 -11.14 3.08 16.45
CA PRO A 8 -12.11 3.60 17.42
C PRO A 8 -13.51 3.61 16.79
N GLU A 9 -14.55 3.42 17.62
CA GLU A 9 -15.93 3.08 17.24
C GLU A 9 -16.58 4.05 16.22
N ASN A 10 -16.06 5.28 16.09
CA ASN A 10 -16.61 6.35 15.27
C ASN A 10 -15.80 6.74 14.01
N ALA A 11 -14.68 6.06 13.68
CA ALA A 11 -13.81 6.44 12.54
C ALA A 11 -13.50 5.30 11.55
N THR A 12 -14.00 4.10 11.81
CA THR A 12 -13.73 2.88 11.02
C THR A 12 -14.07 3.06 9.54
N GLY A 13 -15.20 3.71 9.20
CA GLY A 13 -15.61 3.93 7.81
C GLY A 13 -14.61 4.78 7.00
N ARG A 14 -13.98 5.79 7.63
CA ARG A 14 -13.05 6.70 6.95
C ARG A 14 -11.69 6.04 6.69
N VAL A 15 -11.21 5.23 7.64
CA VAL A 15 -9.95 4.48 7.48
C VAL A 15 -10.09 3.40 6.41
N TYR A 16 -11.19 2.64 6.44
CA TYR A 16 -11.47 1.66 5.39
C TYR A 16 -11.64 2.33 4.02
N GLY A 17 -12.33 3.48 3.96
CA GLY A 17 -12.47 4.26 2.74
C GLY A 17 -11.13 4.63 2.13
N VAL A 18 -10.21 5.23 2.91
CA VAL A 18 -8.88 5.63 2.39
C VAL A 18 -8.07 4.44 1.89
N VAL A 19 -8.09 3.30 2.60
CA VAL A 19 -7.36 2.09 2.17
C VAL A 19 -7.94 1.53 0.87
N TYR A 20 -9.27 1.45 0.77
CA TYR A 20 -9.94 0.88 -0.40
C TYR A 20 -9.81 1.79 -1.62
N SER A 21 -9.90 3.12 -1.42
CA SER A 21 -9.63 4.09 -2.49
C SER A 21 -8.19 3.99 -2.98
N GLY A 22 -7.22 3.80 -2.08
CA GLY A 22 -5.83 3.56 -2.48
C GLY A 22 -5.64 2.27 -3.29
N LEU A 23 -6.36 1.21 -2.94
CA LEU A 23 -6.34 -0.05 -3.68
C LEU A 23 -6.96 0.11 -5.08
N ASP A 24 -8.13 0.74 -5.18
CA ASP A 24 -8.85 0.95 -6.44
C ASP A 24 -8.03 1.79 -7.43
N ILE A 25 -7.42 2.88 -6.93
CA ILE A 25 -6.51 3.72 -7.72
C ILE A 25 -5.29 2.92 -8.17
N GLY A 26 -4.69 2.12 -7.28
CA GLY A 26 -3.54 1.27 -7.62
C GLY A 26 -3.88 0.24 -8.69
N GLN A 27 -5.05 -0.38 -8.61
CA GLN A 27 -5.55 -1.33 -9.60
C GLN A 27 -5.86 -0.66 -10.94
N ALA A 28 -6.37 0.57 -10.94
CA ALA A 28 -6.59 1.34 -12.16
C ALA A 28 -5.28 1.77 -12.85
N LEU A 29 -4.26 2.14 -12.06
CA LEU A 29 -2.96 2.59 -12.59
C LEU A 29 -2.03 1.44 -13.02
N SER A 30 -2.14 0.27 -12.41
CA SER A 30 -1.23 -0.85 -12.68
C SER A 30 -1.22 -1.28 -14.16
N PRO A 31 -2.35 -1.48 -14.86
CA PRO A 31 -2.38 -1.82 -16.28
C PRO A 31 -1.83 -0.71 -17.17
N LEU A 32 -2.06 0.56 -16.82
CA LEU A 32 -1.54 1.71 -17.57
C LEU A 32 -0.01 1.73 -17.57
N VAL A 33 0.60 1.44 -16.43
CA VAL A 33 2.07 1.45 -16.29
C VAL A 33 2.68 0.15 -16.78
N PHE A 34 2.25 -0.99 -16.24
CA PHE A 34 2.84 -2.30 -16.54
C PHE A 34 2.38 -2.86 -17.89
N GLY A 35 1.13 -2.61 -18.30
CA GLY A 35 0.61 -3.01 -19.61
C GLY A 35 1.33 -2.31 -20.75
N ALA A 36 1.49 -0.97 -20.68
CA ALA A 36 2.26 -0.23 -21.69
C ALA A 36 3.74 -0.67 -21.78
N LEU A 37 4.30 -1.18 -20.67
CA LEU A 37 5.66 -1.71 -20.63
C LEU A 37 5.74 -3.12 -21.24
N MET A 38 4.72 -3.95 -21.00
CA MET A 38 4.57 -5.27 -21.63
C MET A 38 4.33 -5.17 -23.13
N ASP A 39 3.53 -4.20 -23.59
CA ASP A 39 3.24 -3.96 -25.02
C ASP A 39 4.49 -3.58 -25.81
N ARG A 40 5.50 -2.99 -25.14
CA ARG A 40 6.82 -2.69 -25.73
C ARG A 40 7.82 -3.85 -25.60
N HIS A 41 7.38 -5.03 -25.17
CA HIS A 41 8.22 -6.19 -24.85
C HIS A 41 9.33 -5.89 -23.82
N GLN A 42 9.17 -4.84 -23.00
CA GLN A 42 10.14 -4.41 -21.99
C GLN A 42 9.93 -5.17 -20.67
N TYR A 43 10.01 -6.50 -20.72
CA TYR A 43 9.77 -7.38 -19.55
C TYR A 43 10.71 -7.07 -18.38
N ARG A 44 11.96 -6.65 -18.66
CA ARG A 44 12.91 -6.22 -17.62
C ARG A 44 12.40 -5.02 -16.83
N GLY A 45 11.76 -4.06 -17.51
CA GLY A 45 11.18 -2.89 -16.85
C GLY A 45 10.04 -3.24 -15.89
N VAL A 46 9.24 -4.26 -16.24
CA VAL A 46 8.16 -4.77 -15.38
C VAL A 46 8.74 -5.35 -14.09
N TRP A 47 9.78 -6.18 -14.21
CA TRP A 47 10.49 -6.76 -13.07
C TRP A 47 11.10 -5.69 -12.15
N PHE A 48 11.78 -4.69 -12.71
CA PHE A 48 12.30 -3.58 -11.91
C PHE A 48 11.20 -2.81 -11.20
N GLY A 49 10.09 -2.51 -11.89
CA GLY A 49 8.93 -1.84 -11.30
C GLY A 49 8.36 -2.65 -10.13
N LEU A 50 8.23 -3.97 -10.28
CA LEU A 50 7.74 -4.86 -9.23
C LEU A 50 8.67 -4.87 -8.01
N VAL A 51 9.99 -4.96 -8.21
CA VAL A 51 10.98 -4.94 -7.13
C VAL A 51 10.91 -3.62 -6.35
N ILE A 52 10.84 -2.48 -7.06
CA ILE A 52 10.73 -1.17 -6.43
C ILE A 52 9.44 -1.05 -5.62
N PHE A 53 8.29 -1.45 -6.19
CA PHE A 53 7.01 -1.42 -5.48
C PHE A 53 7.03 -2.28 -4.22
N GLN A 54 7.61 -3.48 -4.32
CA GLN A 54 7.74 -4.39 -3.19
C GLN A 54 8.66 -3.81 -2.10
N ALA A 55 9.78 -3.19 -2.47
CA ALA A 55 10.67 -2.53 -1.52
C ALA A 55 9.97 -1.37 -0.79
N ILE A 56 9.19 -0.55 -1.50
CA ILE A 56 8.38 0.53 -0.90
C ILE A 56 7.38 -0.05 0.10
N LEU A 57 6.67 -1.12 -0.24
CA LEU A 57 5.72 -1.78 0.66
C LEU A 57 6.40 -2.30 1.93
N ILE A 58 7.58 -2.92 1.78
CA ILE A 58 8.38 -3.41 2.90
C ILE A 58 8.79 -2.26 3.82
N VAL A 59 9.38 -1.19 3.26
CA VAL A 59 9.79 0.01 4.03
C VAL A 59 8.59 0.66 4.73
N SER A 60 7.46 0.75 4.04
CA SER A 60 6.21 1.28 4.61
C SER A 60 5.74 0.43 5.80
N ALA A 61 5.75 -0.90 5.68
CA ALA A 61 5.36 -1.80 6.77
C ALA A 61 6.25 -1.64 8.02
N PHE A 62 7.57 -1.46 7.83
CA PHE A 62 8.50 -1.18 8.92
C PHE A 62 8.23 0.19 9.56
N ASN A 63 7.98 1.24 8.77
CA ASN A 63 7.63 2.57 9.27
C ASN A 63 6.31 2.56 10.06
N VAL A 64 5.28 1.87 9.57
CA VAL A 64 3.99 1.74 10.29
C VAL A 64 4.17 1.05 11.64
N THR A 65 5.03 0.04 11.72
CA THR A 65 5.35 -0.65 12.99
C THR A 65 6.06 0.29 13.98
N ARG A 66 6.95 1.17 13.48
CA ARG A 66 7.65 2.17 14.29
C ARG A 66 6.69 3.25 14.83
N VAL A 67 5.76 3.72 14.00
CA VAL A 67 4.72 4.69 14.40
C VAL A 67 3.80 4.08 15.48
N ARG A 68 3.35 2.84 15.31
CA ARG A 68 2.52 2.15 16.32
C ARG A 68 3.22 2.01 17.68
N ARG A 69 4.52 1.71 17.70
CA ARG A 69 5.30 1.64 18.95
C ARG A 69 5.45 2.99 19.64
N THR A 70 5.60 4.06 18.86
CA THR A 70 5.72 5.42 19.40
C THR A 70 4.42 5.86 20.08
N VAL A 71 3.27 5.62 19.44
CA VAL A 71 1.96 5.97 20.02
C VAL A 71 1.65 5.22 21.32
N LEU A 72 2.09 3.96 21.45
CA LEU A 72 1.92 3.18 22.68
C LEU A 72 2.89 3.57 23.81
N ALA A 73 4.00 4.24 23.51
CA ALA A 73 4.96 4.70 24.51
C ALA A 73 4.57 6.07 25.11
N THR A 74 3.75 6.85 24.39
CA THR A 74 3.27 8.17 24.82
C THR A 74 1.85 8.15 25.40
N ALA A 75 1.18 6.99 25.41
CA ALA A 75 -0.15 6.77 25.97
C ALA A 75 -0.04 6.09 27.34
#